data_AF-A0A2M9KPG1-F1
#
_entry.id   AF-A0A2M9KPG1-F1
#
_cell.length_a   1.000
_cell.length_b   1.000
_cell.length_c   1.000
_cell.angle_alpha   90.00
_cell.angle_beta   90.00
_cell.angle_gamma   90.00
#
_symmetry.space_group_name_H-M   'P 1'
#
loop_
_entity.id
_entity.type
_entity.pdbx_description
1 polymer ?
#
loop_
_entity_poly.entity_id
_entity_poly.type
_entity_poly.pdbx_seq_one_letter_code
_entity_poly.pdbx_strand_id
1 'polypeptide(L)'
;MLAMSNTATDDWSPADHPYAIAVSEAQWWKSAAMLAVRRMRADGGMLGWGDSRQIDARQLCVALCQLLTAEKLQQLALDELGVDPAAVQALEQARERFEAALPGIKHMRDGLTHFEDWSRGKGHGPQKERIKAGEAPRDVARAFWGFGYDPTTETVSLGPFRIDVGAVDQAAGELAHAIYMAAREVDKKDTAELHATAVQALASGGILCVPDGPVQVVTGNDCRVWLSIPRGTDNGLEPQELATRVVRVLADAALRLAAPAASPHPADVEMRLAGGESLRIETGNAA
;
A
#
# COMPACT_ATOMS: atom_id res chain seq x y z
N MET A 1 -2.92 -25.81 27.20
CA MET A 1 -2.09 -24.88 26.39
C MET A 1 -1.06 -25.69 25.64
N LEU A 2 -1.43 -26.26 24.50
CA LEU A 2 -0.48 -26.89 23.59
C LEU A 2 0.12 -25.77 22.74
N ALA A 3 1.45 -25.69 22.75
CA ALA A 3 2.20 -24.73 21.97
C ALA A 3 1.87 -24.91 20.49
N MET A 4 1.20 -23.93 19.89
CA MET A 4 1.21 -23.79 18.45
C MET A 4 2.67 -23.53 18.07
N SER A 5 3.28 -24.55 17.47
CA SER A 5 4.56 -24.45 16.81
C SER A 5 4.54 -23.20 15.94
N ASN A 6 5.41 -22.23 16.26
CA ASN A 6 5.73 -21.03 15.47
C ASN A 6 6.15 -21.45 14.06
N THR A 7 5.18 -21.74 13.19
CA THR A 7 5.34 -21.55 11.75
C THR A 7 5.51 -20.06 11.59
N ALA A 8 6.69 -19.62 11.12
CA ALA A 8 6.96 -18.22 10.80
C ALA A 8 5.75 -17.67 10.05
N THR A 9 4.99 -16.79 10.72
CA THR A 9 3.86 -16.12 10.09
C THR A 9 4.47 -15.26 9.00
N ASP A 10 4.25 -15.63 7.74
CA ASP A 10 4.58 -14.76 6.60
C ASP A 10 4.00 -13.39 6.91
N ASP A 11 4.83 -12.36 7.04
CA ASP A 11 4.31 -11.00 7.18
C ASP A 11 3.52 -10.64 5.92
N TRP A 12 2.43 -9.89 6.10
CA TRP A 12 1.58 -9.41 5.00
C TRP A 12 2.42 -8.78 3.88
N SER A 13 2.21 -9.23 2.65
CA SER A 13 2.95 -8.77 1.48
C SER A 13 2.06 -8.02 0.51
N PRO A 14 2.37 -6.76 0.16
CA PRO A 14 1.67 -6.04 -0.89
C PRO A 14 1.82 -6.69 -2.29
N ALA A 15 2.70 -7.67 -2.46
CA ALA A 15 2.84 -8.37 -3.74
C ALA A 15 1.67 -9.32 -4.03
N ASP A 16 0.83 -9.63 -3.03
CA ASP A 16 -0.23 -10.64 -3.15
C ASP A 16 -1.55 -10.06 -3.70
N HIS A 17 -1.66 -8.74 -3.87
CA HIS A 17 -2.90 -8.09 -4.28
C HIS A 17 -2.70 -7.04 -5.39
N PRO A 18 -3.47 -7.06 -6.49
CA PRO A 18 -3.25 -6.16 -7.63
C PRO A 18 -3.45 -4.67 -7.27
N TYR A 19 -4.29 -4.37 -6.28
CA TYR A 19 -4.52 -3.00 -5.82
C TYR A 19 -3.44 -2.49 -4.86
N ALA A 20 -2.53 -3.36 -4.41
CA ALA A 20 -1.44 -2.97 -3.53
C ALA A 20 -0.23 -2.34 -4.27
N ILE A 21 -0.34 -2.08 -5.58
CA ILE A 21 0.64 -1.28 -6.33
C ILE A 21 0.87 0.10 -5.70
N ALA A 22 -0.17 0.70 -5.10
CA ALA A 22 -0.04 1.95 -4.35
C ALA A 22 0.99 1.86 -3.23
N VAL A 23 1.08 0.71 -2.54
CA VAL A 23 2.03 0.50 -1.44
C VAL A 23 3.45 0.45 -1.96
N SER A 24 3.70 -0.30 -3.03
CA SER A 24 5.02 -0.39 -3.67
C SER A 24 5.49 1.00 -4.13
N GLU A 25 4.64 1.72 -4.88
CA GLU A 25 4.93 3.07 -5.33
C GLU A 25 5.18 4.01 -4.15
N ALA A 26 4.36 3.96 -3.10
CA ALA A 26 4.55 4.79 -1.91
C ALA A 26 5.91 4.56 -1.23
N GLN A 27 6.36 3.30 -1.11
CA GLN A 27 7.67 3.00 -0.53
C GLN A 27 8.84 3.48 -1.41
N TRP A 28 8.73 3.33 -2.74
CA TRP A 28 9.74 3.85 -3.66
C TRP A 28 9.82 5.37 -3.63
N TRP A 29 8.69 6.07 -3.64
CA TRP A 29 8.66 7.54 -3.62
C TRP A 29 9.05 8.12 -2.26
N LYS A 30 8.69 7.47 -1.15
CA LYS A 30 9.23 7.79 0.18
C LYS A 30 10.76 7.66 0.18
N SER A 31 11.28 6.53 -0.32
CA SER A 31 12.73 6.28 -0.37
C SER A 31 13.45 7.29 -1.26
N ALA A 32 12.85 7.67 -2.40
CA ALA A 32 13.37 8.70 -3.30
C ALA A 32 13.41 10.08 -2.62
N ALA A 33 12.36 10.45 -1.87
CA ALA A 33 12.33 11.68 -1.08
C ALA A 33 13.43 11.68 -0.02
N MET A 34 13.56 10.59 0.77
CA MET A 34 14.62 10.46 1.77
C MET A 34 16.02 10.50 1.16
N LEU A 35 16.22 9.90 -0.01
CA LEU A 35 17.49 9.96 -0.73
C LEU A 35 17.82 11.39 -1.16
N ALA A 36 16.84 12.12 -1.70
CA ALA A 36 17.02 13.52 -2.07
C ALA A 36 17.38 14.39 -0.85
N VAL A 37 16.67 14.22 0.28
CA VAL A 37 17.00 14.91 1.55
C VAL A 37 18.44 14.62 1.98
N ARG A 38 18.86 13.35 1.97
CA ARG A 38 20.24 12.97 2.35
C ARG A 38 21.27 13.62 1.44
N ARG A 39 21.04 13.66 0.12
CA ARG A 39 21.94 14.31 -0.84
C ARG A 39 21.99 15.83 -0.69
N MET A 40 20.86 16.46 -0.37
CA MET A 40 20.79 17.89 -0.08
C MET A 40 21.54 18.29 1.19
N ARG A 41 21.58 17.40 2.20
CA ARG A 41 22.31 17.61 3.46
C ARG A 41 23.79 17.22 3.39
N ALA A 42 24.18 16.40 2.42
CA ALA A 42 25.59 16.09 2.17
C ALA A 42 26.33 17.32 1.61
N ASP A 43 27.67 17.27 1.62
CA ASP A 43 28.49 18.30 0.99
C ASP A 43 28.13 18.39 -0.50
N GLY A 44 27.61 19.56 -0.89
CA GLY A 44 27.19 19.83 -2.27
C GLY A 44 28.40 19.89 -3.20
N GLY A 45 28.27 19.28 -4.37
CA GLY A 45 29.24 19.46 -5.45
C GLY A 45 28.86 20.68 -6.28
N MET A 46 29.86 21.49 -6.65
CA MET A 46 29.67 22.47 -7.72
C MET A 46 29.62 21.72 -9.05
N LEU A 47 28.44 21.69 -9.67
CA LEU A 47 28.31 21.44 -11.09
C LEU A 47 28.60 22.79 -11.77
N GLY A 48 29.23 22.80 -12.96
CA GLY A 48 29.78 24.04 -13.56
C GLY A 48 28.83 25.24 -13.68
N TRP A 49 27.51 25.04 -13.52
CA TRP A 49 26.49 26.08 -13.54
C TRP A 49 25.68 26.22 -12.23
N GLY A 50 25.97 25.43 -11.18
CA GLY A 50 25.26 25.54 -9.90
C GLY A 50 25.56 24.44 -8.89
N ASP A 51 24.99 24.62 -7.70
CA ASP A 51 25.06 23.66 -6.60
C ASP A 51 24.20 22.42 -6.90
N SER A 52 24.79 21.22 -6.81
CA SER A 52 24.09 19.95 -7.08
C SER A 52 22.83 19.76 -6.21
N ARG A 53 22.80 20.36 -5.01
CA ARG A 53 21.64 20.29 -4.10
C ARG A 53 20.38 20.92 -4.70
N GLN A 54 20.53 21.82 -5.68
CA GLN A 54 19.40 22.39 -6.41
C GLN A 54 18.72 21.38 -7.35
N ILE A 55 19.44 20.36 -7.80
CA ILE A 55 18.87 19.27 -8.59
C ILE A 55 18.10 18.34 -7.66
N ASP A 56 18.71 17.94 -6.53
CA ASP A 56 18.08 17.08 -5.55
C ASP A 56 16.80 17.72 -4.97
N ALA A 57 16.79 19.03 -4.72
CA ALA A 57 15.60 19.76 -4.29
C ALA A 57 14.43 19.69 -5.29
N ARG A 58 14.72 19.70 -6.60
CA ARG A 58 13.68 19.51 -7.63
C ARG A 58 13.16 18.08 -7.62
N GLN A 59 14.06 17.10 -7.52
CA GLN A 59 13.69 15.69 -7.44
C GLN A 59 12.86 15.38 -6.18
N LEU A 60 13.18 16.03 -5.05
CA LEU A 60 12.40 15.96 -3.83
C LEU A 60 10.95 16.39 -4.07
N CYS A 61 10.72 17.54 -4.73
CA CYS A 61 9.37 18.04 -5.01
C CYS A 61 8.56 17.05 -5.87
N VAL A 62 9.20 16.44 -6.87
CA VAL A 62 8.59 15.42 -7.72
C VAL A 62 8.24 14.18 -6.91
N ALA A 63 9.18 13.64 -6.12
CA ALA A 63 8.98 12.44 -5.31
C ALA A 63 7.82 12.61 -4.31
N LEU A 64 7.76 13.75 -3.62
CA LEU A 64 6.67 14.06 -2.68
C LEU A 64 5.30 14.12 -3.36
N CYS A 65 5.23 14.63 -4.59
CA CYS A 65 3.97 14.63 -5.33
C CYS A 65 3.61 13.26 -5.89
N GLN A 66 4.58 12.40 -6.20
CA GLN A 66 4.29 11.02 -6.61
C GLN A 66 3.76 10.19 -5.44
N LEU A 67 4.14 10.50 -4.21
CA LEU A 67 3.52 9.92 -3.02
C LEU A 67 2.02 10.27 -2.92
N LEU A 68 1.63 11.50 -3.29
CA LEU A 68 0.21 11.88 -3.42
C LEU A 68 -0.50 11.15 -4.56
N THR A 69 0.20 10.81 -5.65
CA THR A 69 -0.36 9.96 -6.72
C THR A 69 -0.62 8.55 -6.21
N ALA A 70 0.31 7.96 -5.44
CA ALA A 70 0.14 6.66 -4.82
C ALA A 70 -1.02 6.65 -3.83
N GLU A 71 -1.17 7.70 -3.01
CA GLU A 71 -2.34 7.89 -2.13
C GLU A 71 -3.64 7.90 -2.93
N LYS A 72 -3.71 8.68 -4.02
CA LYS A 72 -4.91 8.74 -4.85
C LYS A 72 -5.25 7.39 -5.48
N LEU A 73 -4.23 6.61 -5.88
CA LEU A 73 -4.43 5.27 -6.41
C LEU A 73 -5.09 4.37 -5.34
N GLN A 74 -4.62 4.45 -4.09
CA GLN A 74 -5.21 3.71 -2.99
C GLN A 74 -6.65 4.16 -2.68
N GLN A 75 -6.95 5.45 -2.71
CA GLN A 75 -8.32 5.96 -2.54
C GLN A 75 -9.28 5.40 -3.58
N LEU A 76 -8.88 5.38 -4.85
CA LEU A 76 -9.68 4.81 -5.93
C LEU A 76 -9.96 3.33 -5.68
N ALA A 77 -8.95 2.56 -5.23
CA ALA A 77 -9.13 1.16 -4.88
C ALA A 77 -10.11 0.96 -3.70
N LEU A 78 -10.03 1.78 -2.66
CA LEU A 78 -10.95 1.69 -1.51
C LEU A 78 -12.41 1.96 -1.92
N ASP A 79 -12.63 2.96 -2.78
CA ASP A 79 -13.95 3.34 -3.30
C ASP A 79 -14.52 2.25 -4.21
N GLU A 80 -13.74 1.79 -5.20
CA GLU A 80 -14.14 0.73 -6.13
C GLU A 80 -14.50 -0.58 -5.43
N LEU A 81 -13.74 -0.93 -4.39
CA LEU A 81 -13.92 -2.17 -3.65
C LEU A 81 -14.90 -2.03 -2.49
N GLY A 82 -15.44 -0.84 -2.21
CA GLY A 82 -16.37 -0.61 -1.10
C GLY A 82 -15.82 -1.06 0.24
N VAL A 83 -14.58 -0.66 0.55
CA VAL A 83 -13.93 -0.91 1.85
C VAL A 83 -14.55 -0.01 2.93
N ASP A 84 -14.35 -0.37 4.20
CA ASP A 84 -14.85 0.39 5.36
C ASP A 84 -14.55 1.90 5.22
N PRO A 85 -15.57 2.78 5.29
CA PRO A 85 -15.40 4.23 5.26
C PRO A 85 -14.39 4.77 6.28
N ALA A 86 -14.16 4.07 7.40
CA ALA A 86 -13.13 4.43 8.37
C ALA A 86 -11.70 4.39 7.77
N ALA A 87 -11.42 3.43 6.88
CA ALA A 87 -10.13 3.33 6.19
C ALA A 87 -9.92 4.48 5.21
N VAL A 88 -10.96 4.83 4.45
CA VAL A 88 -10.99 5.98 3.53
C VAL A 88 -10.70 7.27 4.30
N GLN A 89 -11.44 7.51 5.39
CA GLN A 89 -11.30 8.69 6.22
C GLN A 89 -9.90 8.78 6.86
N ALA A 90 -9.34 7.67 7.32
CA ALA A 90 -7.99 7.65 7.90
C ALA A 90 -6.92 8.03 6.87
N LEU A 91 -7.05 7.55 5.61
CA LEU A 91 -6.14 7.91 4.52
C LEU A 91 -6.29 9.38 4.12
N GLU A 92 -7.51 9.90 4.04
CA GLU A 92 -7.77 11.33 3.76
C GLU A 92 -7.14 12.23 4.83
N GLN A 93 -7.29 11.90 6.11
CA GLN A 93 -6.67 12.65 7.20
C GLN A 93 -5.14 12.62 7.13
N ALA A 94 -4.54 11.49 6.73
CA ALA A 94 -3.10 11.40 6.54
C ALA A 94 -2.63 12.30 5.38
N ARG A 95 -3.39 12.36 4.29
CA ARG A 95 -3.15 13.30 3.19
C ARG A 95 -3.25 14.75 3.64
N GLU A 96 -4.27 15.12 4.41
CA GLU A 96 -4.41 16.48 4.93
C GLU A 96 -3.22 16.89 5.80
N ARG A 97 -2.77 16.00 6.71
CA ARG A 97 -1.57 16.22 7.52
C ARG A 97 -0.31 16.38 6.65
N PHE A 98 -0.16 15.56 5.61
CA PHE A 98 0.94 15.66 4.66
C PHE A 98 0.95 17.02 3.94
N GLU A 99 -0.19 17.45 3.41
CA GLU A 99 -0.32 18.73 2.69
C GLU A 99 -0.12 19.93 3.63
N ALA A 100 -0.55 19.82 4.89
CA ALA A 100 -0.31 20.83 5.91
C ALA A 100 1.17 20.93 6.31
N ALA A 101 1.89 19.80 6.38
CA ALA A 101 3.33 19.77 6.67
C ALA A 101 4.18 20.29 5.51
N LEU A 102 3.68 20.19 4.27
CA LEU A 102 4.39 20.56 3.04
C LEU A 102 3.57 21.56 2.21
N PRO A 103 3.33 22.78 2.75
CA PRO A 103 2.39 23.72 2.16
C PRO A 103 2.83 24.14 0.75
N GLY A 104 1.90 24.01 -0.20
CA GLY A 104 2.14 24.40 -1.59
C GLY A 104 2.94 23.40 -2.43
N ILE A 105 3.26 22.20 -1.91
CA ILE A 105 4.03 21.18 -2.64
C ILE A 105 3.48 20.88 -4.05
N LYS A 106 2.15 20.83 -4.21
CA LYS A 106 1.48 20.65 -5.50
C LYS A 106 1.79 21.79 -6.48
N HIS A 107 1.75 23.02 -6.00
CA HIS A 107 2.11 24.20 -6.80
C HIS A 107 3.60 24.22 -7.15
N MET A 108 4.46 23.74 -6.24
CA MET A 108 5.88 23.59 -6.52
C MET A 108 6.12 22.61 -7.66
N ARG A 109 5.48 21.43 -7.62
CA ARG A 109 5.52 20.50 -8.76
C ARG A 109 4.97 21.14 -10.03
N ASP A 110 3.81 21.76 -9.99
CA ASP A 110 3.18 22.34 -11.18
C ASP A 110 4.11 23.38 -11.85
N GLY A 111 4.77 24.22 -11.06
CA GLY A 111 5.75 25.17 -11.59
C GLY A 111 7.05 24.54 -12.10
N LEU A 112 7.43 23.36 -11.61
CA LEU A 112 8.61 22.62 -12.10
C LEU A 112 8.31 21.79 -13.35
N THR A 113 7.14 21.15 -13.42
CA THR A 113 6.76 20.24 -14.51
C THR A 113 6.11 20.98 -15.68
N HIS A 114 5.34 22.04 -15.40
CA HIS A 114 4.62 22.83 -16.40
C HIS A 114 5.18 24.25 -16.50
N PHE A 115 6.50 24.40 -16.42
CA PHE A 115 7.18 25.69 -16.35
C PHE A 115 6.84 26.61 -17.53
N GLU A 116 6.57 26.05 -18.71
CA GLU A 116 6.23 26.72 -19.96
C GLU A 116 4.92 27.51 -19.88
N ASP A 117 3.96 27.03 -19.10
CA ASP A 117 2.66 27.64 -18.87
C ASP A 117 2.63 28.39 -17.54
N TRP A 118 3.22 27.80 -16.50
CA TRP A 118 3.28 28.37 -15.16
C TRP A 118 3.92 29.76 -15.15
N SER A 119 5.11 29.89 -15.76
CA SER A 119 5.84 31.16 -15.83
C SER A 119 5.11 32.27 -16.59
N ARG A 120 4.13 31.89 -17.43
CA ARG A 120 3.30 32.80 -18.23
C ARG A 120 1.95 33.11 -17.60
N GLY A 121 1.68 32.60 -16.39
CA GLY A 121 0.39 32.77 -15.74
C GLY A 121 -0.74 31.96 -16.40
N LYS A 122 -0.40 30.90 -17.14
CA LYS A 122 -1.34 29.98 -17.79
C LYS A 122 -1.54 28.71 -16.94
N GLY A 123 -2.39 27.80 -17.41
CA GLY A 123 -2.66 26.52 -16.74
C GLY A 123 -3.65 26.63 -15.57
N HIS A 124 -3.29 26.06 -14.43
CA HIS A 124 -4.04 26.10 -13.17
C HIS A 124 -3.13 26.60 -12.05
N GLY A 125 -3.65 27.39 -11.12
CA GLY A 125 -2.90 27.84 -9.94
C GLY A 125 -3.04 29.35 -9.65
N PRO A 126 -2.47 29.81 -8.51
CA PRO A 126 -2.64 31.18 -8.03
C PRO A 126 -2.02 32.24 -8.95
N GLN A 127 -1.00 31.89 -9.73
CA GLN A 127 -0.42 32.76 -10.76
C GLN A 127 -1.45 33.17 -11.83
N LYS A 128 -2.31 32.23 -12.27
CA LYS A 128 -3.37 32.51 -13.25
C LYS A 128 -4.46 33.39 -12.67
N GLU A 129 -4.84 33.14 -11.42
CA GLU A 129 -5.84 33.96 -10.75
C GLU A 129 -5.37 35.41 -10.58
N ARG A 130 -4.08 35.63 -10.32
CA ARG A 130 -3.49 36.98 -10.30
C ARG A 130 -3.52 37.68 -11.67
N ILE A 131 -3.24 36.96 -12.76
CA ILE A 131 -3.40 37.51 -14.12
C ILE A 131 -4.85 37.89 -14.40
N LYS A 132 -5.81 37.01 -14.07
CA LYS A 132 -7.24 37.30 -14.24
C LYS A 132 -7.70 38.49 -13.42
N ALA A 133 -7.11 38.70 -12.24
CA ALA A 133 -7.34 39.88 -11.40
C ALA A 133 -6.71 41.18 -11.97
N GLY A 134 -6.06 41.12 -13.13
CA GLY A 134 -5.52 42.28 -13.84
C GLY A 134 -4.07 42.60 -13.52
N GLU A 135 -3.35 41.74 -12.78
CA GLU A 135 -1.94 41.96 -12.51
C GLU A 135 -1.08 41.78 -13.77
N ALA A 136 -0.03 42.59 -13.90
CA ALA A 136 0.83 42.56 -15.08
C ALA A 136 1.57 41.21 -15.20
N PRO A 137 1.58 40.55 -16.38
CA PRO A 137 2.21 39.25 -16.56
C PRO A 137 3.67 39.16 -16.14
N ARG A 138 4.43 40.24 -16.33
CA ARG A 138 5.83 40.32 -15.91
C ARG A 138 6.00 40.24 -14.39
N ASP A 139 5.08 40.84 -13.63
CA ASP A 139 5.16 40.88 -12.17
C ASP A 139 4.74 39.52 -11.58
N VAL A 140 3.72 38.89 -12.16
CA VAL A 140 3.37 37.48 -11.84
C VAL A 140 4.56 36.56 -12.15
N ALA A 141 5.17 36.65 -13.33
CA ALA A 141 6.33 35.83 -13.67
C ALA A 141 7.48 36.04 -12.66
N ARG A 142 7.78 37.29 -12.29
CA ARG A 142 8.80 37.60 -11.27
C ARG A 142 8.48 36.97 -9.91
N ALA A 143 7.21 36.92 -9.52
CA ALA A 143 6.80 36.36 -8.23
C ALA A 143 6.83 34.81 -8.20
N PHE A 144 6.70 34.13 -9.34
CA PHE A 144 6.52 32.68 -9.41
C PHE A 144 7.65 31.89 -10.10
N TRP A 145 8.67 32.55 -10.68
CA TRP A 145 9.73 31.84 -11.42
C TRP A 145 10.85 31.26 -10.55
N GLY A 146 11.17 31.89 -9.42
CA GLY A 146 12.41 31.61 -8.69
C GLY A 146 12.33 30.30 -7.92
N PHE A 147 13.22 29.35 -8.22
CA PHE A 147 13.39 28.11 -7.48
C PHE A 147 14.73 28.10 -6.75
N GLY A 148 14.75 27.65 -5.50
CA GLY A 148 16.01 27.51 -4.76
C GLY A 148 15.88 26.70 -3.49
N TYR A 149 16.93 25.93 -3.19
CA TYR A 149 17.20 25.35 -1.89
C TYR A 149 18.20 26.21 -1.11
N ASP A 150 17.83 26.58 0.12
CA ASP A 150 18.70 27.25 1.08
C ASP A 150 19.18 26.22 2.12
N PRO A 151 20.49 25.87 2.14
CA PRO A 151 21.03 24.91 3.10
C PRO A 151 21.17 25.48 4.52
N THR A 152 21.16 26.80 4.70
CA THR A 152 21.22 27.42 6.02
C THR A 152 19.90 27.29 6.76
N THR A 153 18.78 27.41 6.05
CA THR A 153 17.43 27.27 6.64
C THR A 153 16.76 25.95 6.30
N GLU A 154 17.47 25.04 5.63
CA GLU A 154 16.95 23.77 5.10
C GLU A 154 15.60 23.94 4.35
N THR A 155 15.47 25.02 3.57
CA THR A 155 14.18 25.37 2.94
C THR A 155 14.27 25.25 1.43
N VAL A 156 13.30 24.56 0.81
CA VAL A 156 13.09 24.61 -0.65
C VAL A 156 12.01 25.64 -0.94
N SER A 157 12.24 26.48 -1.94
CA SER A 157 11.32 27.54 -2.36
C SER A 157 11.05 27.52 -3.86
N LEU A 158 9.81 27.85 -4.22
CA LEU A 158 9.40 28.16 -5.59
C LEU A 158 8.43 29.34 -5.54
N GLY A 159 8.89 30.52 -5.94
CA GLY A 159 8.10 31.75 -5.81
C GLY A 159 7.62 31.98 -4.38
N PRO A 160 6.30 32.05 -4.12
CA PRO A 160 5.76 32.25 -2.77
C PRO A 160 5.71 30.97 -1.92
N PHE A 161 5.95 29.79 -2.51
CA PHE A 161 5.84 28.52 -1.80
C PHE A 161 7.16 28.15 -1.14
N ARG A 162 7.05 27.55 0.05
CA ARG A 162 8.19 27.10 0.85
C ARG A 162 7.84 25.79 1.53
N ILE A 163 8.79 24.85 1.52
CA ILE A 163 8.72 23.62 2.30
C ILE A 163 9.98 23.50 3.15
N ASP A 164 9.80 23.05 4.38
CA ASP A 164 10.88 22.71 5.31
C ASP A 164 11.35 21.28 5.03
N VAL A 165 12.62 21.11 4.67
CA VAL A 165 13.24 19.80 4.41
C VAL A 165 13.27 18.95 5.68
N GLY A 166 13.29 19.56 6.87
CA GLY A 166 13.17 18.90 8.16
C GLY A 166 11.86 18.13 8.35
N ALA A 167 10.75 18.62 7.76
CA ALA A 167 9.43 17.99 7.89
C ALA A 167 9.21 16.80 6.95
N VAL A 168 10.08 16.61 5.95
CA VAL A 168 9.88 15.64 4.85
C VAL A 168 9.81 14.20 5.34
N ASP A 169 10.73 13.77 6.20
CA ASP A 169 10.84 12.36 6.60
C ASP A 169 9.58 11.90 7.33
N GLN A 170 9.14 12.68 8.31
CA GLN A 170 7.92 12.42 9.07
C GLN A 170 6.69 12.44 8.15
N ALA A 171 6.51 13.50 7.36
CA ALA A 171 5.33 13.63 6.50
C ALA A 171 5.24 12.48 5.48
N ALA A 172 6.33 12.19 4.77
CA ALA A 172 6.36 11.10 3.79
C ALA A 172 6.22 9.72 4.46
N GLY A 173 6.81 9.54 5.63
CA GLY A 173 6.68 8.32 6.42
C GLY A 173 5.25 8.04 6.87
N GLU A 174 4.57 9.05 7.41
CA GLU A 174 3.17 8.96 7.85
C GLU A 174 2.23 8.65 6.67
N LEU A 175 2.38 9.36 5.54
CA LEU A 175 1.53 9.12 4.37
C LEU A 175 1.76 7.72 3.78
N ALA A 176 3.02 7.30 3.61
CA ALA A 176 3.32 5.95 3.10
C ALA A 176 2.80 4.84 4.04
N HIS A 177 2.84 5.06 5.35
CA HIS A 177 2.27 4.12 6.31
C HIS A 177 0.74 4.08 6.23
N ALA A 178 0.07 5.24 6.08
CA ALA A 178 -1.37 5.29 5.88
C ALA A 178 -1.81 4.55 4.60
N ILE A 179 -1.07 4.70 3.50
CA ILE A 179 -1.30 3.95 2.24
C ILE A 179 -1.17 2.44 2.49
N TYR A 180 -0.13 2.01 3.20
CA TYR A 180 0.05 0.61 3.59
C TYR A 180 -1.13 0.07 4.41
N MET A 181 -1.56 0.81 5.43
CA MET A 181 -2.67 0.39 6.28
C MET A 181 -3.99 0.32 5.52
N ALA A 182 -4.26 1.30 4.66
CA ALA A 182 -5.42 1.30 3.77
C ALA A 182 -5.45 0.09 2.83
N ALA A 183 -4.32 -0.24 2.19
CA ALA A 183 -4.22 -1.43 1.35
C ALA A 183 -4.48 -2.71 2.14
N ARG A 184 -3.98 -2.79 3.38
CA ARG A 184 -4.23 -3.94 4.25
C ARG A 184 -5.70 -4.12 4.61
N GLU A 185 -6.49 -3.05 4.70
CA GLU A 185 -7.94 -3.15 4.92
C GLU A 185 -8.68 -3.77 3.72
N VAL A 186 -8.17 -3.57 2.50
CA VAL A 186 -8.67 -4.28 1.30
C VAL A 186 -8.49 -5.79 1.49
N ASP A 187 -7.27 -6.22 1.80
CA ASP A 187 -6.96 -7.64 1.93
C ASP A 187 -7.71 -8.29 3.10
N LYS A 188 -7.94 -7.55 4.20
CA LYS A 188 -8.79 -8.04 5.30
C LYS A 188 -10.23 -8.31 4.84
N LYS A 189 -10.79 -7.43 4.02
CA LYS A 189 -12.14 -7.62 3.46
C LYS A 189 -12.18 -8.87 2.60
N ASP A 190 -11.28 -8.99 1.63
CA ASP A 190 -11.21 -10.14 0.73
C ASP A 190 -10.98 -11.45 1.50
N THR A 191 -10.15 -11.39 2.54
CA THR A 191 -9.91 -12.53 3.44
C THR A 191 -11.16 -12.93 4.22
N ALA A 192 -11.95 -11.96 4.69
CA ALA A 192 -13.20 -12.23 5.40
C ALA A 192 -14.25 -12.86 4.45
N GLU A 193 -14.33 -12.38 3.22
CA GLU A 193 -15.22 -12.93 2.19
C GLU A 193 -14.80 -14.36 1.80
N LEU A 194 -13.50 -14.61 1.62
CA LEU A 194 -12.96 -15.94 1.34
C LEU A 194 -13.19 -16.91 2.50
N HIS A 195 -13.00 -16.45 3.74
CA HIS A 195 -13.26 -17.23 4.95
C HIS A 195 -14.73 -17.64 5.04
N ALA A 196 -15.64 -16.68 4.88
CA ALA A 196 -17.08 -16.94 4.88
C ALA A 196 -17.49 -17.94 3.79
N THR A 197 -16.96 -17.77 2.57
CA THR A 197 -17.21 -18.66 1.43
C THR A 197 -16.73 -20.08 1.72
N ALA A 198 -15.52 -20.23 2.25
CA ALA A 198 -14.96 -21.54 2.59
C ALA A 198 -15.78 -22.24 3.68
N VAL A 199 -16.14 -21.54 4.75
CA VAL A 199 -16.98 -22.08 5.83
C VAL A 199 -18.36 -22.49 5.31
N GLN A 200 -18.98 -21.67 4.46
CA GLN A 200 -20.28 -21.99 3.87
C GLN A 200 -20.22 -23.21 2.94
N ALA A 201 -19.17 -23.32 2.12
CA ALA A 201 -18.94 -24.48 1.25
C ALA A 201 -18.81 -25.76 2.07
N LEU A 202 -17.96 -25.75 3.10
CA LEU A 202 -17.75 -26.89 4.00
C LEU A 202 -19.05 -27.29 4.72
N ALA A 203 -19.79 -26.32 5.24
CA ALA A 203 -21.08 -26.57 5.89
C ALA A 203 -22.10 -27.20 4.92
N SER A 204 -22.19 -26.70 3.68
CA SER A 204 -23.05 -27.26 2.62
C SER A 204 -22.65 -28.68 2.23
N GLY A 205 -21.35 -28.98 2.30
CA GLY A 205 -20.78 -30.32 2.14
C GLY A 205 -20.94 -31.22 3.37
N GLY A 206 -21.61 -30.76 4.43
CA GLY A 206 -21.82 -31.50 5.68
C GLY A 206 -20.57 -31.66 6.54
N ILE A 207 -19.61 -30.76 6.42
CA ILE A 207 -18.38 -30.71 7.20
C ILE A 207 -18.51 -29.60 8.25
N LEU A 208 -18.40 -29.97 9.53
CA LEU A 208 -18.54 -29.03 10.63
C LEU A 208 -17.24 -28.24 10.85
N CYS A 209 -17.31 -26.91 10.69
CA CYS A 209 -16.21 -25.99 10.97
C CYS A 209 -16.48 -25.20 12.25
N VAL A 210 -16.04 -25.73 13.38
CA VAL A 210 -16.11 -25.08 14.71
C VAL A 210 -14.73 -25.07 15.34
N PRO A 211 -14.43 -24.19 16.32
CA PRO A 211 -13.09 -24.05 16.89
C PRO A 211 -12.47 -25.38 17.38
N ASP A 212 -13.26 -26.30 17.93
CA ASP A 212 -12.82 -27.64 18.37
C ASP A 212 -13.35 -28.76 17.46
N GLY A 213 -13.68 -28.41 16.22
CA GLY A 213 -14.26 -29.29 15.23
C GLY A 213 -13.23 -30.13 14.47
N PRO A 214 -13.70 -31.05 13.62
CA PRO A 214 -12.83 -31.88 12.79
C PRO A 214 -12.07 -31.10 11.72
N VAL A 215 -12.53 -29.90 11.37
CA VAL A 215 -11.88 -29.00 10.42
C VAL A 215 -11.87 -27.59 11.01
N GLN A 216 -10.70 -26.95 11.01
CA GLN A 216 -10.53 -25.57 11.44
C GLN A 216 -10.23 -24.68 10.24
N VAL A 217 -10.97 -23.57 10.12
CA VAL A 217 -10.72 -22.52 9.13
C VAL A 217 -10.43 -21.22 9.88
N VAL A 218 -9.22 -20.69 9.72
CA VAL A 218 -8.72 -19.55 10.48
C VAL A 218 -8.17 -18.47 9.56
N THR A 219 -8.36 -17.21 9.94
CA THR A 219 -7.72 -16.07 9.28
C THR A 219 -6.38 -15.78 9.95
N GLY A 220 -5.30 -15.79 9.18
CA GLY A 220 -3.96 -15.43 9.66
C GLY A 220 -3.76 -13.92 9.78
N ASN A 221 -2.73 -13.51 10.52
CA ASN A 221 -2.32 -12.09 10.62
C ASN A 221 -1.82 -11.52 9.27
N ASP A 222 -1.48 -12.43 8.36
CA ASP A 222 -1.02 -12.22 7.00
C ASP A 222 -2.16 -11.92 6.01
N CYS A 223 -3.41 -11.82 6.50
CA CYS A 223 -4.61 -11.66 5.68
C CYS A 223 -4.73 -12.81 4.65
N ARG A 224 -4.49 -14.04 5.11
CA ARG A 224 -4.78 -15.26 4.34
C ARG A 224 -5.69 -16.18 5.13
N VAL A 225 -6.42 -17.03 4.43
CA VAL A 225 -7.30 -18.04 5.03
C VAL A 225 -6.58 -19.38 5.05
N TRP A 226 -6.52 -20.00 6.22
CA TRP A 226 -5.83 -21.25 6.46
C TRP A 226 -6.82 -22.32 6.91
N LEU A 227 -6.61 -23.55 6.47
CA LEU A 227 -7.42 -24.72 6.81
C LEU A 227 -6.55 -25.84 7.36
N SER A 228 -7.00 -26.50 8.42
CA SER A 228 -6.32 -27.66 9.00
C SER A 228 -7.30 -28.71 9.56
N ILE A 229 -6.82 -29.96 9.68
CA ILE A 229 -7.50 -31.05 10.39
C ILE A 229 -6.69 -31.35 11.66
N PRO A 230 -7.19 -31.01 12.86
CA PRO A 230 -6.49 -31.29 14.11
C PRO A 230 -6.23 -32.80 14.28
N ARG A 231 -5.06 -33.17 14.79
CA ARG A 231 -4.77 -34.57 15.11
C ARG A 231 -5.54 -34.98 16.37
N GLY A 232 -6.20 -36.13 16.32
CA GLY A 232 -6.84 -36.74 17.49
C GLY A 232 -8.29 -36.32 17.76
N THR A 233 -8.93 -35.56 16.87
CA THR A 233 -10.39 -35.40 16.89
C THR A 233 -11.05 -36.68 16.41
N ASP A 234 -11.74 -37.38 17.32
CA ASP A 234 -12.58 -38.53 16.99
C ASP A 234 -13.86 -38.04 16.30
N ASN A 235 -13.85 -38.08 14.98
CA ASN A 235 -14.92 -37.59 14.11
C ASN A 235 -15.62 -38.74 13.35
N GLY A 236 -15.30 -39.99 13.69
CA GLY A 236 -15.83 -41.19 13.06
C GLY A 236 -15.41 -41.41 11.59
N LEU A 237 -14.51 -40.58 11.05
CA LEU A 237 -13.94 -40.72 9.71
C LEU A 237 -12.42 -40.82 9.80
N GLU A 238 -11.81 -41.65 8.96
CA GLU A 238 -10.36 -41.67 8.83
C GLU A 238 -9.88 -40.28 8.32
N PRO A 239 -8.78 -39.70 8.86
CA PRO A 239 -8.30 -38.37 8.47
C PRO A 239 -8.12 -38.20 6.96
N GLN A 240 -7.72 -39.26 6.26
CA GLN A 240 -7.58 -39.27 4.80
C GLN A 240 -8.92 -39.13 4.08
N GLU A 241 -9.98 -39.79 4.56
CA GLU A 241 -11.32 -39.69 3.96
C GLU A 241 -11.91 -38.29 4.16
N LEU A 242 -11.71 -37.71 5.35
CA LEU A 242 -12.11 -36.34 5.63
C LEU A 242 -11.34 -35.34 4.74
N ALA A 243 -10.02 -35.49 4.60
CA ALA A 243 -9.21 -34.63 3.74
C ALA A 243 -9.68 -34.67 2.28
N THR A 244 -9.90 -35.86 1.72
CA THR A 244 -10.45 -36.02 0.35
C THR A 244 -11.81 -35.33 0.21
N ARG A 245 -12.69 -35.48 1.22
CA ARG A 245 -14.00 -34.82 1.19
C ARG A 245 -13.88 -33.30 1.25
N VAL A 246 -13.00 -32.77 2.08
CA VAL A 246 -12.71 -31.32 2.19
C VAL A 246 -12.22 -30.78 0.85
N VAL A 247 -11.21 -31.40 0.24
CA VAL A 247 -10.65 -30.96 -1.05
C VAL A 247 -11.73 -30.92 -2.13
N ARG A 248 -12.57 -31.97 -2.22
CA ARG A 248 -13.67 -32.01 -3.18
C ARG A 248 -14.69 -30.90 -2.95
N VAL A 249 -15.13 -30.70 -1.71
CA VAL A 249 -16.14 -29.67 -1.37
C VAL A 249 -15.63 -28.27 -1.67
N LEU A 250 -14.35 -27.99 -1.42
CA LEU A 250 -13.75 -26.71 -1.79
C LEU A 250 -13.65 -26.54 -3.30
N ALA A 251 -13.24 -27.59 -4.03
CA ALA A 251 -13.17 -27.56 -5.49
C ALA A 251 -14.54 -27.29 -6.14
N ASP A 252 -15.62 -27.91 -5.61
CA ASP A 252 -16.99 -27.68 -6.06
C ASP A 252 -17.43 -26.20 -5.86
N ALA A 253 -16.84 -25.51 -4.88
CA ALA A 253 -17.04 -24.09 -4.61
C ALA A 253 -16.02 -23.18 -5.33
N ALA A 254 -15.27 -23.71 -6.32
CA ALA A 254 -14.19 -23.01 -7.01
C ALA A 254 -13.10 -22.48 -6.06
N LEU A 255 -12.83 -23.19 -4.96
CA LEU A 255 -11.73 -22.96 -4.04
C LEU A 255 -10.70 -24.08 -4.15
N ARG A 256 -9.44 -23.79 -3.82
CA ARG A 256 -8.38 -24.79 -3.77
C ARG A 256 -7.52 -24.62 -2.53
N LEU A 257 -6.86 -25.71 -2.14
CA LEU A 257 -5.83 -25.67 -1.10
C LEU A 257 -4.46 -25.57 -1.75
N ALA A 258 -3.64 -24.68 -1.22
CA ALA A 258 -2.26 -24.47 -1.62
C ALA A 258 -1.34 -24.70 -0.42
N ALA A 259 -0.23 -25.37 -0.70
CA ALA A 259 0.85 -25.48 0.26
C ALA A 259 1.58 -24.14 0.42
N PRO A 260 2.17 -23.87 1.60
CA PRO A 260 3.15 -22.80 1.74
C PRO A 260 4.29 -22.97 0.71
N ALA A 261 4.73 -21.85 0.13
CA ALA A 261 5.72 -21.83 -0.96
C ALA A 261 7.06 -22.52 -0.61
N ALA A 262 7.37 -22.68 0.67
CA ALA A 262 8.60 -23.32 1.16
C ALA A 262 8.59 -24.86 1.09
N SER A 263 7.51 -25.50 0.63
CA SER A 263 7.44 -26.96 0.61
C SER A 263 8.08 -27.58 -0.64
N PRO A 264 9.17 -28.35 -0.52
CA PRO A 264 9.96 -28.82 -1.65
C PRO A 264 9.33 -29.99 -2.42
N HIS A 265 8.19 -30.53 -1.97
CA HIS A 265 7.52 -31.63 -2.64
C HIS A 265 6.06 -31.28 -2.98
N PRO A 266 5.63 -31.55 -4.23
CA PRO A 266 4.22 -31.64 -4.58
C PRO A 266 3.67 -32.95 -3.97
N ALA A 267 3.65 -33.02 -2.64
CA ALA A 267 2.92 -34.07 -1.95
C ALA A 267 1.42 -33.78 -2.12
N ASP A 268 0.66 -34.85 -2.26
CA ASP A 268 -0.79 -34.85 -2.39
C ASP A 268 -1.42 -33.97 -1.30
N VAL A 269 -2.24 -32.99 -1.69
CA VAL A 269 -2.82 -31.97 -0.80
C VAL A 269 -3.61 -32.65 0.31
N GLU A 270 -4.31 -33.72 -0.03
CA GLU A 270 -5.08 -34.61 0.84
C GLU A 270 -4.19 -35.24 1.90
N MET A 271 -3.03 -35.81 1.53
CA MET A 271 -2.11 -36.44 2.49
C MET A 271 -1.55 -35.42 3.48
N ARG A 272 -1.22 -34.21 3.01
CA ARG A 272 -0.70 -33.14 3.88
C ARG A 272 -1.75 -32.68 4.88
N LEU A 273 -2.96 -32.46 4.38
CA LEU A 273 -4.09 -32.06 5.21
C LEU A 273 -4.44 -33.15 6.23
N ALA A 274 -4.50 -34.42 5.82
CA ALA A 274 -4.72 -35.58 6.70
C ALA A 274 -3.58 -35.74 7.73
N GLY A 275 -2.36 -35.35 7.37
CA GLY A 275 -1.21 -35.26 8.26
C GLY A 275 -1.31 -34.14 9.31
N GLY A 276 -2.35 -33.30 9.27
CA GLY A 276 -2.59 -32.19 10.18
C GLY A 276 -1.83 -30.92 9.83
N GLU A 277 -1.35 -30.80 8.59
CA GLU A 277 -0.75 -29.55 8.11
C GLU A 277 -1.82 -28.48 7.87
N SER A 278 -1.46 -27.22 8.12
CA SER A 278 -2.30 -26.07 7.75
C SER A 278 -2.01 -25.65 6.32
N LEU A 279 -3.02 -25.67 5.47
CA LEU A 279 -2.93 -25.32 4.05
C LEU A 279 -3.69 -24.03 3.77
N ARG A 280 -3.19 -23.22 2.84
CA ARG A 280 -3.81 -21.96 2.44
C ARG A 280 -5.01 -22.24 1.55
N ILE A 281 -6.14 -21.58 1.81
CA ILE A 281 -7.27 -21.56 0.88
C ILE A 281 -7.05 -20.42 -0.13
N GLU A 282 -7.30 -20.71 -1.40
CA GLU A 282 -7.27 -19.74 -2.50
C GLU A 282 -8.50 -19.91 -3.38
N THR A 283 -8.87 -18.85 -4.12
CA THR A 283 -9.80 -18.98 -5.24
C THR A 283 -9.15 -19.81 -6.35
N GLY A 284 -9.84 -20.84 -6.83
CA GLY A 284 -9.43 -21.60 -7.99
C GLY A 284 -9.59 -20.76 -9.25
N ASN A 285 -8.55 -20.70 -10.08
CA ASN A 285 -8.70 -20.16 -11.43
C ASN A 285 -9.69 -21.06 -12.17
N ALA A 286 -10.77 -20.49 -12.70
CA ALA A 286 -11.59 -21.19 -13.68
C ALA A 286 -10.66 -21.57 -14.86
N ALA A 287 -10.44 -22.87 -15.03
CA ALA A 287 -9.64 -23.41 -16.13
C ALA A 287 -10.37 -23.25 -17.47
#